data_AF-A0A538RC49-F1
#
_entry.id   AF-A0A538RC49-F1
#
_cell.length_a   1.000
_cell.length_b   1.000
_cell.length_c   1.000
_cell.angle_alpha   90.00
_cell.angle_beta   90.00
_cell.angle_gamma   90.00
#
_symmetry.space_group_name_H-M   'P 1'
#
loop_
_entity.id
_entity.type
_entity.pdbx_description
1 polymer ?
#
loop_
_entity_poly.entity_id
_entity_poly.type
_entity_poly.pdbx_seq_one_letter_code
_entity_poly.pdbx_strand_id
1 'polypeptide(L)' 'MKRKTLRFGEGFRVALGNRRSQAAEMVIPPGESEGGPPNRHRGADQWLYVVAGTGTA' A
#
# COMPACT_ATOMS: atom_id res chain seq x y z
N MET A 1 -14.33 -10.23 14.55
CA MET A 1 -14.12 -9.21 13.50
C MET A 1 -12.69 -8.69 13.62
N LYS A 2 -11.89 -8.70 12.53
CA LYS A 2 -10.56 -8.06 12.54
C LYS A 2 -10.73 -6.58 12.18
N ARG A 3 -10.18 -5.66 12.98
CA ARG A 3 -10.26 -4.21 12.76
C ARG A 3 -8.95 -3.54 13.19
N LYS A 4 -8.46 -2.60 12.40
CA LYS A 4 -7.29 -1.77 12.73
C LYS A 4 -7.53 -0.34 12.23
N THR A 5 -7.23 0.64 13.08
CA THR A 5 -7.14 2.05 12.65
C THR A 5 -5.75 2.27 12.07
N LEU A 6 -5.69 2.64 10.79
CA LEU A 6 -4.45 2.97 10.10
C LEU A 6 -3.92 4.31 10.62
N ARG A 7 -2.60 4.42 10.73
CA ARG A 7 -1.94 5.63 11.25
C ARG A 7 -1.28 6.42 10.13
N PHE A 8 -1.07 5.82 8.96
CA PHE A 8 -0.49 6.47 7.79
C PHE A 8 0.84 7.17 8.12
N GLY A 9 1.74 6.45 8.80
CA GLY A 9 3.14 6.88 8.91
C GLY A 9 3.90 6.59 7.62
N GLU A 10 4.97 7.33 7.36
CA GLU A 10 5.82 7.17 6.18
C GLU A 10 6.27 5.71 5.96
N GLY A 11 6.36 5.34 4.69
CA GLY A 11 6.73 4.01 4.22
C GLY A 11 5.57 3.04 4.06
N PHE A 12 5.89 1.75 3.96
CA PHE A 12 4.94 0.66 3.71
C PHE A 12 4.82 -0.28 4.92
N ARG A 13 3.58 -0.61 5.32
CA ARG A 13 3.32 -1.54 6.44
C ARG A 13 2.10 -2.42 6.18
N VAL A 14 2.26 -3.73 6.33
CA VAL A 14 1.11 -4.66 6.31
C VAL A 14 0.25 -4.44 7.55
N ALA A 15 -1.05 -4.19 7.33
CA ALA A 15 -1.99 -3.82 8.37
C ALA A 15 -2.78 -5.04 8.89
N LEU A 16 -3.35 -5.82 7.98
CA LEU A 16 -4.19 -6.98 8.27
C LEU A 16 -4.06 -8.01 7.14
N GLY A 17 -4.39 -9.26 7.44
CA GLY A 17 -4.42 -10.33 6.44
C GLY A 17 -5.36 -11.46 6.78
N ASN A 18 -5.73 -12.21 5.73
CA ASN A 18 -6.41 -13.49 5.80
C ASN A 18 -5.74 -14.48 4.83
N ARG A 19 -6.33 -15.65 4.63
CA ARG A 19 -5.78 -16.70 3.77
C ARG A 19 -5.61 -16.29 2.29
N ARG A 20 -6.37 -15.32 1.79
CA ARG A 20 -6.44 -14.95 0.38
C ARG A 20 -5.99 -13.52 0.07
N SER A 21 -5.93 -12.63 1.06
CA SER A 21 -5.57 -11.24 0.83
C SER A 21 -4.92 -10.57 2.04
N GLN A 22 -4.18 -9.51 1.75
CA GLN A 22 -3.56 -8.62 2.73
C GLN A 22 -4.01 -7.18 2.45
N ALA A 23 -4.15 -6.40 3.52
CA ALA A 23 -4.30 -4.95 3.47
C ALA A 23 -3.03 -4.32 4.03
N ALA A 24 -2.55 -3.26 3.39
CA ALA A 24 -1.38 -2.51 3.80
C ALA A 24 -1.67 -0.99 3.77
N GLU A 25 -0.95 -0.24 4.60
CA GLU A 25 -0.86 1.22 4.49
C GLU A 25 0.48 1.58 3.81
N MET A 26 0.45 2.58 2.94
CA MET A 26 1.62 3.09 2.24
C MET A 26 1.55 4.61 2.18
N VAL A 27 2.60 5.28 2.65
CA VAL A 27 2.74 6.74 2.58
C VAL A 27 4.07 7.07 1.94
N ILE A 28 4.01 7.76 0.81
CA ILE A 28 5.17 8.18 0.03
C ILE A 28 5.44 9.65 0.36
N PRO A 29 6.65 10.00 0.87
CA PRO A 29 7.01 11.39 1.10
C PRO A 29 7.00 12.24 -0.19
N PRO A 30 6.83 13.57 -0.10
CA PRO A 30 6.89 14.44 -1.28
C PRO A 30 8.22 14.29 -2.05
N GLY A 31 8.14 14.08 -3.36
CA GLY A 31 9.30 13.90 -4.24
C GLY A 31 9.84 12.48 -4.32
N GLU A 32 9.35 11.58 -3.48
CA GLU A 32 9.73 10.16 -3.49
C GLU A 32 8.78 9.32 -4.35
N SER A 33 9.18 8.08 -4.61
CA SER A 33 8.37 7.09 -5.33
C SER A 33 8.65 5.69 -4.81
N GLU A 34 7.68 4.78 -4.98
CA GLU A 34 7.83 3.37 -4.63
C GLU A 34 7.69 2.48 -5.86
N GLY A 35 8.45 1.38 -5.89
CA GLY A 35 8.46 0.41 -6.99
C GLY A 35 9.36 0.80 -8.16
N GLY A 36 8.87 0.62 -9.39
CA GLY A 36 9.60 0.87 -10.63
C GLY A 36 9.16 -0.07 -11.77
N PRO A 37 9.69 0.09 -13.00
CA PRO A 37 9.35 -0.76 -14.15
C PRO A 37 9.44 -2.28 -13.90
N PRO A 38 10.41 -2.79 -13.11
CA PRO A 38 10.48 -4.23 -12.82
C PRO A 38 9.60 -4.67 -11.64
N ASN A 39 8.98 -3.74 -10.90
CA ASN A 39 8.19 -4.05 -9.72
C ASN A 39 6.81 -4.64 -10.10
N ARG A 40 6.82 -5.92 -10.48
CA ARG A 40 5.61 -6.67 -10.86
C ARG A 40 5.39 -7.83 -9.90
N HIS A 41 4.14 -7.97 -9.45
CA HIS A 41 3.75 -9.03 -8.52
C HIS A 41 3.14 -10.22 -9.27
N ARG A 42 3.98 -11.19 -9.65
CA ARG A 42 3.60 -12.33 -10.54
C ARG A 42 2.42 -13.18 -10.03
N GLY A 43 2.11 -13.14 -8.74
CA GLY A 43 1.08 -13.99 -8.12
C GLY A 43 0.03 -13.24 -7.31
N ALA A 44 -0.03 -11.91 -7.42
CA ALA A 44 -0.97 -11.11 -6.66
C ALA A 44 -1.34 -9.84 -7.41
N ASP A 45 -2.64 -9.55 -7.43
CA ASP A 45 -3.11 -8.23 -7.83
C ASP A 45 -2.86 -7.23 -6.70
N GLN A 46 -2.42 -6.02 -7.06
CA GLN A 46 -2.36 -4.90 -6.13
C GLN A 46 -3.47 -3.92 -6.45
N TRP A 47 -4.32 -3.67 -5.44
CA TRP A 47 -5.39 -2.69 -5.51
C TRP A 47 -4.97 -1.48 -4.67
N LEU A 48 -4.96 -0.29 -5.28
CA LEU A 48 -4.53 0.94 -4.64
C LEU A 48 -5.68 1.93 -4.57
N TYR A 49 -5.92 2.47 -3.37
CA TYR A 49 -6.89 3.54 -3.13
C TYR A 49 -6.16 4.72 -2.49
N VAL A 50 -6.19 5.88 -3.15
CA VAL A 50 -5.53 7.10 -2.66
C VAL A 50 -6.44 7.77 -1.64
N VAL A 51 -6.04 7.72 -0.36
CA VAL A 51 -6.79 8.35 0.73
C VAL A 51 -6.58 9.87 0.75
N ALA A 52 -5.36 10.33 0.49
CA ALA A 52 -4.97 11.74 0.47
C ALA A 52 -3.72 11.96 -0.39
N GLY A 53 -3.54 13.20 -0.87
CA GLY A 53 -2.46 13.57 -1.77
C GLY A 53 -2.77 13.29 -3.24
N THR A 54 -1.79 13.52 -4.11
CA THR A 54 -1.89 13.36 -5.56
C THR A 54 -0.58 12.80 -6.12
N GLY A 55 -0.66 12.02 -7.19
CA GLY A 55 0.51 11.46 -7.89
C GLY A 55 0.08 10.63 -9.09
N THR A 56 1.03 9.94 -9.70
CA THR A 56 0.81 9.04 -10.84
C THR A 56 1.30 7.64 -10.47
N ALA A 57 0.53 6.64 -10.85
CA ALA A 57 0.86 5.22 -10.69
C ALA A 57 0.89 4.55 -12.06
#